data_AF-A0A1B1TRZ8-F1
#
_entry.id   AF-A0A1B1TRZ8-F1
#
_cell.length_a   1.000
_cell.length_b   1.000
_cell.length_c   1.000
_cell.angle_alpha   90.00
_cell.angle_beta   90.00
_cell.angle_gamma   90.00
#
_symmetry.space_group_name_H-M   'P 1'
#
loop_
_entity.id
_entity.type
_entity.pdbx_description
1 polymer ?
#
loop_
_entity_poly.entity_id
_entity_poly.type
_entity_poly.pdbx_seq_one_letter_code
_entity_poly.pdbx_strand_id
1 'polypeptide(L)'
;MAFDKRYMRQVHRRLVPIMIAPLLLTMLTGVLFQIADMTDNGANFAWLLDLHKGEFGPLNLEAIYPFLNGLGLLILIITGLIMWWSGRPRKRQES
;
A
#
# COMPACT_ATOMS: atom_id res chain seq x y z
N MET A 1 -19.36 17.44 -10.87
CA MET A 1 -18.43 18.16 -9.97
C MET A 1 -17.02 17.85 -10.43
N ALA A 2 -16.31 18.80 -11.06
CA ALA A 2 -14.92 18.59 -11.45
C ALA A 2 -14.07 18.62 -10.18
N PHE A 3 -13.68 17.45 -9.65
CA PHE A 3 -12.74 17.41 -8.53
C PHE A 3 -11.46 18.13 -8.93
N ASP A 4 -11.04 19.12 -8.15
CA ASP A 4 -9.83 19.88 -8.41
C ASP A 4 -8.61 18.94 -8.40
N LYS A 5 -7.92 18.85 -9.55
CA LYS A 5 -6.72 18.04 -9.74
C LYS A 5 -5.63 18.36 -8.70
N ARG A 6 -5.53 19.61 -8.26
CA ARG A 6 -4.59 20.05 -7.22
C ARG A 6 -4.97 19.49 -5.85
N TYR A 7 -6.26 19.52 -5.53
CA TYR A 7 -6.81 18.93 -4.30
C TYR A 7 -6.58 17.42 -4.27
N MET A 8 -6.86 16.71 -5.37
CA MET A 8 -6.62 15.26 -5.47
C MET A 8 -5.16 14.89 -5.26
N ARG A 9 -4.22 15.67 -5.84
CA ARG A 9 -2.77 15.52 -5.60
C ARG A 9 -2.39 15.71 -4.13
N GLN A 10 -2.97 16.72 -3.48
CA GLN A 10 -2.69 17.03 -2.08
C GLN A 10 -3.21 15.93 -1.14
N VAL A 11 -4.44 15.44 -1.37
CA VAL A 11 -5.04 14.35 -0.61
C VAL A 11 -4.26 13.07 -0.80
N HIS A 12 -3.97 12.68 -2.05
CA HIS A 12 -3.15 11.50 -2.35
C HIS A 12 -1.82 11.55 -1.61
N ARG A 13 -1.09 12.66 -1.69
CA ARG A 13 0.22 12.81 -1.02
C ARG A 13 0.15 12.67 0.51
N ARG A 14 -0.96 13.07 1.14
CA ARG A 14 -1.17 12.89 2.59
C ARG A 14 -1.53 11.45 2.96
N LEU A 15 -2.27 10.75 2.11
CA LEU A 15 -2.67 9.36 2.34
C LEU A 15 -1.55 8.36 2.10
N VAL A 16 -0.64 8.65 1.17
CA VAL A 16 0.52 7.79 0.82
C VAL A 16 1.25 7.23 2.06
N PRO A 17 1.77 8.03 3.01
CA PRO A 17 2.52 7.45 4.14
C PRO A 17 1.67 6.52 5.02
N ILE A 18 0.38 6.84 5.20
CA ILE A 18 -0.54 6.05 6.03
C ILE A 18 -0.84 4.70 5.37
N MET A 19 -1.00 4.69 4.04
CA MET A 19 -1.33 3.48 3.28
C MET A 19 -0.10 2.64 2.92
N ILE A 20 1.04 3.27 2.62
CA ILE A 20 2.27 2.57 2.25
C ILE A 20 2.93 1.89 3.44
N ALA A 21 2.87 2.47 4.64
CA ALA A 21 3.46 1.86 5.83
C ALA A 21 2.99 0.41 6.10
N PRO A 22 1.67 0.11 6.22
CA PRO A 22 1.21 -1.26 6.41
C PRO A 22 1.46 -2.13 5.17
N LEU A 23 1.39 -1.57 3.95
CA LEU A 23 1.67 -2.31 2.72
C LEU A 23 3.12 -2.82 2.67
N LEU A 24 4.08 -1.96 3.01
CA LEU A 24 5.50 -2.33 3.08
C LEU A 24 5.73 -3.37 4.17
N LEU A 25 5.13 -3.19 5.34
CA LEU A 25 5.27 -4.15 6.43
C LEU A 25 4.73 -5.53 6.02
N THR A 26 3.56 -5.57 5.39
CA THR A 26 2.92 -6.80 4.89
C THR A 26 3.76 -7.47 3.80
N MET A 27 4.28 -6.69 2.85
CA MET A 27 5.14 -7.19 1.79
C MET A 27 6.46 -7.75 2.33
N LEU A 28 7.13 -7.02 3.23
CA LEU A 28 8.40 -7.44 3.81
C LEU A 28 8.24 -8.69 4.68
N THR A 29 7.23 -8.71 5.56
CA THR A 29 6.97 -9.88 6.43
C THR A 29 6.63 -11.13 5.61
N GLY A 30 5.84 -11.01 4.54
CA GLY A 30 5.53 -12.11 3.65
C GLY A 30 6.77 -12.64 2.91
N VAL A 31 7.60 -11.74 2.37
CA VAL A 31 8.86 -12.13 1.69
C VAL A 31 9.83 -12.79 2.67
N LEU A 32 10.03 -12.21 3.85
CA LEU A 32 10.92 -12.76 4.86
C LEU A 32 10.43 -14.12 5.38
N PHE A 33 9.12 -14.27 5.59
CA PHE A 33 8.54 -15.55 5.98
C PHE A 33 8.78 -16.61 4.91
N GLN A 34 8.54 -16.27 3.64
CA GLN A 34 8.78 -17.20 2.54
C GLN A 34 10.25 -17.63 2.46
N ILE A 35 11.19 -16.72 2.69
CA ILE A 35 12.62 -17.04 2.75
C ILE A 35 12.92 -17.98 3.92
N ALA A 36 12.38 -17.71 5.11
CA ALA A 36 12.56 -18.56 6.28
C ALA A 36 12.01 -19.97 6.04
N ASP A 37 10.81 -20.07 5.47
CA ASP A 37 10.14 -21.32 5.12
C ASP A 37 10.96 -22.16 4.12
N MET A 38 11.55 -21.52 3.10
CA MET A 38 12.44 -22.19 2.14
C MET A 38 13.73 -22.75 2.77
N THR A 39 14.11 -22.29 3.96
CA THR A 39 15.27 -22.76 4.71
C THR A 39 14.92 -23.71 5.86
N ASP A 40 13.69 -24.26 5.86
CA ASP A 40 13.15 -25.11 6.93
C ASP A 40 13.08 -24.40 8.30
N ASN A 41 13.08 -23.06 8.29
CA ASN A 41 13.01 -22.24 9.51
C ASN A 41 11.62 -21.60 9.71
N GLY A 42 10.63 -21.93 8.88
CA GLY A 42 9.30 -21.28 8.91
C GLY A 42 8.66 -21.26 10.31
N ALA A 43 8.78 -22.36 11.07
CA ALA A 43 8.27 -22.45 12.44
C ALA A 43 8.89 -21.42 13.41
N ASN A 44 10.19 -21.16 13.28
CA ASN A 44 10.92 -20.18 14.12
C ASN A 44 10.50 -18.74 13.80
N PHE A 45 9.93 -18.52 12.61
CA PHE A 45 9.54 -17.20 12.11
C PHE A 45 8.03 -17.05 11.90
N ALA A 46 7.20 -17.92 12.50
CA ALA A 46 5.74 -17.85 12.40
C ALA A 46 5.18 -16.48 12.85
N TRP A 47 5.85 -15.79 13.78
CA TRP A 47 5.51 -14.43 14.21
C TRP A 47 5.54 -13.38 13.08
N LEU A 48 6.24 -13.64 11.97
CA LEU A 48 6.16 -12.80 10.77
C LEU A 48 4.76 -12.82 10.16
N LEU A 49 4.05 -13.95 10.23
CA LEU A 49 2.68 -14.06 9.75
C LEU A 49 1.69 -13.33 10.68
N ASP A 50 1.97 -13.27 11.97
CA ASP A 50 1.17 -12.47 12.92
C ASP A 50 1.28 -10.99 12.54
N LEU A 51 2.50 -10.48 12.35
CA LEU A 51 2.74 -9.12 11.85
C LEU A 51 2.13 -8.87 10.47
N HIS A 52 2.22 -9.86 9.56
CA HIS A 52 1.68 -9.78 8.21
C HIS A 52 0.16 -9.57 8.21
N LYS A 53 -0.54 -10.21 9.14
CA LYS A 53 -1.99 -10.11 9.29
C LYS A 53 -2.41 -8.89 10.12
N GLY A 54 -1.48 -8.22 10.78
CA GLY A 54 -1.75 -7.05 11.63
C GLY A 54 -1.96 -7.38 13.10
N GLU A 55 -1.49 -8.53 13.55
CA GLU A 55 -1.43 -8.92 14.96
C GLU A 55 -0.10 -8.47 15.56
N PHE A 56 -0.13 -7.37 16.33
CA PHE A 56 1.05 -6.77 16.95
C PHE A 56 1.14 -7.13 18.44
N GLY A 57 0.78 -8.37 18.79
CA GLY A 57 0.66 -8.83 20.17
C GLY A 57 -0.61 -8.25 20.83
N PRO A 58 -0.51 -7.36 21.83
CA PRO A 58 -1.70 -6.82 22.51
C PRO A 58 -2.64 -6.02 21.59
N LEU A 59 -2.11 -5.47 20.50
CA LEU A 59 -2.87 -4.74 19.49
C LEU A 59 -3.19 -5.69 18.33
N ASN A 60 -4.41 -6.23 18.32
CA ASN A 60 -4.88 -7.06 17.23
C ASN A 60 -5.71 -6.22 16.24
N LEU A 61 -5.14 -5.98 15.06
CA LEU A 61 -5.81 -5.30 13.94
C LEU A 61 -6.21 -6.27 12.82
N GLU A 62 -6.12 -7.59 13.03
CA GLU A 62 -6.32 -8.62 12.00
C GLU A 62 -7.66 -8.48 11.25
N ALA A 63 -8.70 -8.02 11.92
CA ALA A 63 -10.01 -7.78 11.30
C ALA A 63 -10.05 -6.58 10.33
N ILE A 64 -9.16 -5.59 10.47
CA ILE A 64 -9.20 -4.32 9.70
C ILE A 64 -7.98 -4.18 8.80
N TYR A 65 -6.83 -4.72 9.21
CA TYR A 65 -5.54 -4.55 8.57
C TYR A 65 -5.50 -5.03 7.10
N PRO A 66 -6.07 -6.21 6.74
CA PRO A 66 -6.17 -6.62 5.34
C PRO A 66 -7.01 -5.66 4.49
N PHE A 67 -8.10 -5.11 5.04
CA PHE A 67 -8.93 -4.14 4.35
C PHE A 67 -8.20 -2.81 4.16
N LEU A 68 -7.45 -2.36 5.16
CA LEU A 68 -6.61 -1.16 5.06
C LEU A 68 -5.58 -1.31 3.94
N ASN A 69 -4.91 -2.46 3.85
CA ASN A 69 -3.97 -2.76 2.78
C ASN A 69 -4.67 -2.80 1.41
N GLY A 70 -5.74 -3.57 1.27
CA GLY A 70 -6.45 -3.74 0.01
C GLY A 70 -7.04 -2.44 -0.52
N LEU A 71 -7.82 -1.74 0.31
CA LEU A 71 -8.44 -0.46 -0.07
C LEU A 71 -7.39 0.63 -0.25
N GLY A 72 -6.39 0.69 0.62
CA GLY A 72 -5.30 1.66 0.52
C GLY A 72 -4.55 1.51 -0.80
N LEU A 73 -4.18 0.28 -1.16
CA LEU A 73 -3.53 0.00 -2.44
C LEU A 73 -4.41 0.42 -3.63
N LEU A 74 -5.70 0.05 -3.62
CA LEU A 74 -6.63 0.43 -4.69
C LEU A 74 -6.75 1.95 -4.84
N ILE A 75 -6.89 2.68 -3.73
CA ILE A 75 -6.96 4.14 -3.73
C ILE A 75 -5.68 4.72 -4.34
N LEU A 76 -4.50 4.26 -3.90
CA LEU A 76 -3.22 4.74 -4.41
C LEU A 76 -3.05 4.47 -5.90
N ILE A 77 -3.40 3.27 -6.38
CA ILE A 77 -3.33 2.90 -7.80
C ILE A 77 -4.28 3.76 -8.63
N ILE A 78 -5.57 3.82 -8.26
CA ILE A 78 -6.59 4.52 -9.04
C ILE A 78 -6.24 6.01 -9.12
N THR A 79 -5.98 6.64 -7.98
CA THR A 79 -5.65 8.07 -7.94
C THR A 79 -4.32 8.38 -8.64
N GLY A 80 -3.32 7.50 -8.49
CA GLY A 80 -2.05 7.58 -9.22
C GLY A 80 -2.24 7.53 -10.74
N LEU A 81 -3.01 6.56 -11.24
CA LEU A 81 -3.29 6.39 -12.67
C LEU A 81 -4.06 7.58 -13.25
N ILE A 82 -5.08 8.09 -12.54
CA ILE A 82 -5.82 9.29 -12.97
C ILE A 82 -4.87 10.49 -13.10
N MET A 83 -3.99 10.70 -12.11
CA MET A 83 -3.01 11.79 -12.15
C MET A 83 -1.96 11.62 -13.24
N TRP A 84 -1.56 10.38 -13.53
CA TRP A 84 -0.61 10.03 -14.58
C TRP A 84 -1.19 10.28 -15.97
N TRP A 85 -2.39 9.77 -16.26
CA TRP A 85 -3.04 9.95 -17.56
C TRP A 85 -3.43 11.41 -17.84
N SER A 86 -3.88 12.13 -16.82
CA SER A 86 -4.20 13.56 -16.94
C SER A 86 -2.97 14.48 -17.00
N GLY A 87 -1.76 13.94 -16.76
CA GLY A 87 -0.49 14.67 -16.78
C GLY A 87 0.26 14.61 -18.10
N ARG A 88 -0.22 13.85 -19.09
CA ARG A 88 0.45 13.77 -20.40
C ARG A 88 0.46 15.15 -21.06
N PRO A 89 1.63 15.70 -21.43
CA PRO A 89 1.70 16.98 -22.09
C PRO A 89 0.95 16.85 -23.42
N ARG A 90 -0.12 17.64 -23.57
CA ARG A 90 -0.74 17.91 -24.86
C ARG A 90 0.38 18.52 -25.70
N LYS A 91 0.93 17.76 -26.66
CA LYS A 91 1.94 18.26 -27.60
C LYS A 91 1.49 19.66 -28.03
N ARG A 92 2.24 20.67 -27.61
CA ARG A 92 2.06 22.05 -28.03
C ARG A 92 2.24 22.00 -29.55
N GLN A 93 1.14 22.07 -30.29
CA GLN A 93 1.18 22.28 -31.72
C GLN A 93 1.73 23.71 -31.85
N GLU A 94 3.03 23.79 -32.07
CA GLU A 94 3.70 25.03 -32.44
C GLU A 94 3.41 25.21 -33.93
N SER A 95 2.55 26.19 -34.21
CA SER A 95 2.23 26.71 -35.55
C SER A 95 3.36 27.58 -36.07
#